data_AF-A0A7G9SQQ2-F1
#
_entry.id   AF-A0A7G9SQQ2-F1
#
_cell.length_a   1.000
_cell.length_b   1.000
_cell.length_c   1.000
_cell.angle_alpha   90.00
_cell.angle_beta   90.00
_cell.angle_gamma   90.00
#
_symmetry.space_group_name_H-M   'P 1'
#
loop_
_entity.id
_entity.type
_entity.pdbx_description
1 polymer ?
#
loop_
_entity_poly.entity_id
_entity_poly.type
_entity_poly.pdbx_seq_one_letter_code
_entity_poly.pdbx_strand_id
1 'polypeptide(L)'
;MKTRISSLRHPAAGFSLIELMVAMALGLIVLGAAIAVFQSNQRSYRSNEGLNRVQEGARVAYEMMSRDIRSAGTSACTDEGQVLGTDANSVDYRAPVTGNATAVTTRSAEDQSYRVSAATANSVTLVTVAGFTPSDVFEADDVVMVCNGAMAGFATVGSVSGQTVNFATPLEFNPADTERAAPGSISIAHFRNTRWQVAGDALVVSRNGGANEQVATGVQNLALSYHQFSGGNPNAYVAAPTDFNYVDAARVAFQVRAETLQEVGGSSNSITRNAQTTVGVRSRIP
;
A
#
# COMPACT_ATOMS: atom_id res chain seq x y z
N MET A 1 87.21 36.09 -36.12
CA MET A 1 86.08 36.64 -36.89
C MET A 1 84.79 36.18 -36.20
N LYS A 2 84.08 37.07 -35.47
CA LYS A 2 82.90 36.74 -34.66
C LYS A 2 81.62 36.89 -35.49
N THR A 3 80.90 35.80 -35.72
CA THR A 3 79.59 35.78 -36.40
C THR A 3 78.53 36.28 -35.42
N ARG A 4 77.91 37.44 -35.70
CA ARG A 4 76.78 37.96 -34.90
C ARG A 4 75.49 37.24 -35.30
N ILE A 5 74.81 36.64 -34.33
CA ILE A 5 73.45 36.13 -34.45
C ILE A 5 72.51 37.34 -34.35
N SER A 6 71.81 37.67 -35.43
CA SER A 6 70.77 38.71 -35.47
C SER A 6 69.45 38.12 -34.98
N SER A 7 68.99 38.53 -33.79
CA SER A 7 67.64 38.22 -33.31
C SER A 7 66.61 38.99 -34.14
N LEU A 8 65.80 38.29 -34.94
CA LEU A 8 64.61 38.86 -35.56
C LEU A 8 63.55 39.10 -34.48
N ARG A 9 63.42 40.35 -34.00
CA ARG A 9 62.25 40.77 -33.21
C ARG A 9 61.09 41.00 -34.20
N HIS A 10 60.08 40.14 -34.14
CA HIS A 10 58.81 40.41 -34.80
C HIS A 10 58.14 41.62 -34.13
N PRO A 11 57.69 42.64 -34.89
CA PRO A 11 56.86 43.69 -34.33
C PRO A 11 55.53 43.08 -33.88
N ALA A 12 55.17 43.26 -32.60
CA ALA A 12 53.84 42.93 -32.12
C ALA A 12 52.86 43.94 -32.74
N ALA A 13 52.07 43.49 -33.72
CA ALA A 13 50.97 44.27 -34.25
C ALA A 13 49.89 44.41 -33.16
N GLY A 14 49.46 45.65 -32.86
CA GLY A 14 48.36 45.91 -31.95
C GLY A 14 47.01 45.55 -32.59
N PHE A 15 46.05 45.09 -31.78
CA PHE A 15 44.71 44.76 -32.24
C PHE A 15 43.94 46.02 -32.66
N SER A 16 43.16 45.90 -33.73
CA SER A 16 42.22 46.93 -34.16
C SER A 16 40.97 46.96 -33.25
N LEU A 17 40.34 48.13 -33.13
CA LEU A 17 39.11 48.30 -32.34
C LEU A 17 37.98 47.38 -32.84
N ILE A 18 37.92 47.15 -34.16
CA ILE A 18 36.95 46.24 -34.77
C ILE A 18 37.19 44.77 -34.36
N GLU A 19 38.45 44.31 -34.26
CA GLU A 19 38.76 42.95 -33.78
C GLU A 19 38.32 42.75 -32.34
N LEU A 20 38.48 43.76 -31.48
CA LEU A 20 38.01 43.70 -30.10
C LEU A 20 36.48 43.64 -30.00
N MET A 21 35.78 44.44 -30.81
CA MET A 21 34.30 44.41 -30.87
C MET A 21 33.78 43.05 -31.35
N VAL A 22 34.39 42.49 -32.40
CA VAL A 22 34.01 41.16 -32.92
C VAL A 22 34.30 40.07 -31.90
N ALA A 23 35.47 40.09 -31.24
CA ALA A 23 35.82 39.12 -30.20
C ALA A 23 34.84 39.15 -29.02
N MET A 24 34.42 40.34 -28.56
CA MET A 24 33.41 40.47 -27.51
C MET A 24 32.03 39.98 -27.94
N ALA A 25 31.60 40.33 -29.16
CA ALA A 25 30.32 39.87 -29.70
C ALA A 25 30.26 38.34 -29.77
N LEU A 26 31.31 37.70 -30.28
CA LEU A 26 31.41 36.23 -30.32
C LEU A 26 31.46 35.62 -28.91
N GLY A 27 32.21 36.24 -27.98
CA GLY A 27 32.25 35.81 -26.58
C GLY A 27 30.87 35.81 -25.91
N LEU A 28 30.06 36.85 -26.15
CA LEU A 28 28.69 36.94 -25.64
C LEU A 28 27.78 35.88 -26.25
N ILE A 29 27.90 35.61 -27.56
CA ILE A 29 27.11 34.56 -28.23
C ILE A 29 27.41 33.20 -27.61
N VAL A 30 28.69 32.86 -27.42
CA VAL A 30 29.10 31.59 -26.82
C VAL A 30 28.63 31.47 -25.37
N LEU A 31 28.80 32.52 -24.57
CA LEU A 31 28.33 32.53 -23.19
C LEU A 31 26.79 32.39 -23.10
N GLY A 32 26.06 33.08 -23.97
CA GLY A 32 24.61 32.98 -24.07
C GLY A 32 24.16 31.56 -24.40
N ALA A 33 24.80 30.91 -25.37
CA ALA A 33 24.54 29.51 -25.71
C ALA A 33 24.84 28.55 -24.54
N ALA A 34 25.96 28.75 -23.84
CA ALA A 34 26.33 27.94 -22.68
C ALA A 34 25.31 28.06 -21.54
N ILE A 35 24.83 29.28 -21.26
CA ILE A 35 23.78 29.54 -20.25
C ILE A 35 22.47 28.85 -20.64
N ALA A 36 22.07 28.92 -21.91
CA ALA A 36 20.85 28.27 -22.40
C ALA A 36 20.91 26.74 -22.22
N VAL A 37 22.03 26.11 -22.57
CA VAL A 37 22.26 24.68 -22.36
C VAL A 37 22.25 24.32 -20.87
N PHE A 38 22.92 25.11 -20.03
CA PHE A 38 22.93 24.89 -18.58
C PHE A 38 21.53 24.94 -17.97
N GLN A 39 20.72 25.95 -18.35
CA GLN A 39 19.33 26.05 -17.91
C GLN A 39 18.49 24.86 -18.38
N SER A 40 18.66 24.43 -19.63
CA SER A 40 17.98 23.24 -20.16
C SER A 40 18.32 21.99 -19.33
N ASN A 41 19.61 21.74 -19.07
CA ASN A 41 20.07 20.62 -18.26
C ASN A 41 19.52 20.68 -16.82
N GLN A 42 19.49 21.85 -16.20
CA GLN A 42 18.96 22.02 -14.85
C GLN A 42 17.45 21.72 -14.77
N ARG A 43 16.67 22.11 -15.79
CA ARG A 43 15.24 21.79 -15.89
C ARG A 43 15.03 20.29 -16.05
N SER A 44 15.76 19.65 -16.96
CA SER A 44 15.71 18.19 -17.15
C SER A 44 16.09 17.43 -15.87
N TYR A 45 17.13 17.87 -15.16
CA TYR A 45 17.54 17.26 -13.90
C TYR A 45 16.42 17.29 -12.85
N ARG A 46 15.79 18.47 -12.63
CA ARG A 46 14.68 18.60 -11.68
C ARG A 46 13.45 17.79 -12.07
N SER A 47 13.16 17.71 -13.37
CA SER A 47 12.07 16.87 -13.89
C SER A 47 12.31 15.39 -13.61
N ASN A 48 13.53 14.91 -13.87
CA ASN A 48 13.91 13.52 -13.60
C ASN A 48 13.86 13.22 -12.10
N GLU A 49 14.30 14.16 -11.25
CA GLU A 49 14.24 14.02 -9.81
C GLU A 49 12.79 13.88 -9.29
N GLY A 50 11.87 14.70 -9.79
CA GLY A 50 10.44 14.60 -9.43
C GLY A 50 9.84 13.26 -9.86
N LEU A 51 10.15 12.81 -11.09
CA LEU A 51 9.71 11.51 -11.60
C LEU A 51 10.26 10.35 -10.78
N ASN A 52 11.54 10.40 -10.39
CA ASN A 52 12.18 9.37 -9.59
C ASN A 52 11.54 9.25 -8.20
N ARG A 53 11.26 10.37 -7.53
CA ARG A 53 10.60 10.38 -6.21
C ARG A 53 9.22 9.73 -6.26
N VAL A 54 8.45 10.09 -7.28
CA VAL A 54 7.10 9.59 -7.48
C VAL A 54 7.09 8.09 -7.83
N GLN A 55 8.05 7.62 -8.63
CA GLN A 55 8.21 6.18 -8.92
C GLN A 55 8.68 5.38 -7.69
N GLU A 56 9.60 5.93 -6.89
CA GLU A 56 10.06 5.28 -5.66
C GLU A 56 8.93 5.18 -4.63
N GLY A 57 8.14 6.25 -4.44
CA GLY A 57 6.95 6.23 -3.59
C GLY A 57 5.94 5.16 -4.04
N ALA A 58 5.70 5.05 -5.35
CA ALA A 58 4.83 4.01 -5.89
C ALA A 58 5.37 2.59 -5.63
N ARG A 59 6.69 2.39 -5.74
CA ARG A 59 7.34 1.10 -5.42
C ARG A 59 7.14 0.73 -3.95
N VAL A 60 7.38 1.66 -3.03
CA VAL A 60 7.15 1.45 -1.58
C VAL A 60 5.68 1.11 -1.31
N ALA A 61 4.76 1.86 -1.91
CA ALA A 61 3.33 1.59 -1.81
C ALA A 61 2.95 0.18 -2.29
N TYR A 62 3.53 -0.30 -3.39
CA TYR A 62 3.30 -1.67 -3.85
C TYR A 62 3.81 -2.71 -2.88
N GLU A 63 5.01 -2.54 -2.33
CA GLU A 63 5.57 -3.50 -1.38
C GLU A 63 4.71 -3.61 -0.12
N MET A 64 4.26 -2.47 0.41
CA MET A 64 3.37 -2.44 1.57
C MET A 64 2.01 -3.06 1.27
N MET A 65 1.33 -2.61 0.21
CA MET A 65 0.02 -3.13 -0.17
C MET A 65 0.08 -4.62 -0.54
N SER A 66 1.15 -5.07 -1.19
CA SER A 66 1.31 -6.49 -1.51
C SER A 66 1.50 -7.34 -0.26
N ARG A 67 2.08 -6.80 0.83
CA ARG A 67 2.13 -7.52 2.12
C ARG A 67 0.72 -7.65 2.71
N ASP A 68 -0.04 -6.57 2.72
CA ASP A 68 -1.41 -6.55 3.25
C ASP A 68 -2.36 -7.47 2.46
N ILE A 69 -2.18 -7.56 1.14
CA ILE A 69 -2.95 -8.46 0.27
C ILE A 69 -2.55 -9.92 0.50
N ARG A 70 -1.26 -10.22 0.71
CA ARG A 70 -0.80 -11.60 1.00
C ARG A 70 -1.30 -12.08 2.36
N SER A 71 -1.37 -11.19 3.35
CA SER A 71 -1.91 -11.53 4.67
C SER A 71 -3.44 -11.57 4.68
N ALA A 72 -4.11 -11.01 3.68
CA ALA A 72 -5.56 -10.96 3.64
C ALA A 72 -6.17 -12.37 3.76
N GLY A 73 -7.16 -12.46 4.63
CA GLY A 73 -7.88 -13.68 4.93
C GLY A 73 -7.14 -14.68 5.82
N THR A 74 -5.99 -14.31 6.38
CA THR A 74 -5.31 -15.17 7.36
C THR A 74 -6.06 -15.14 8.69
N SER A 75 -5.98 -16.23 9.44
CA SER A 75 -6.38 -16.30 10.85
C SER A 75 -5.60 -17.36 11.58
N ALA A 76 -5.45 -17.21 12.88
CA ALA A 76 -4.99 -18.29 13.77
C ALA A 76 -6.05 -19.40 13.98
N CYS A 77 -7.26 -19.21 13.47
CA CYS A 77 -8.31 -20.22 13.45
C CYS A 77 -8.00 -21.29 12.40
N THR A 78 -8.52 -22.51 12.58
CA THR A 78 -8.37 -23.57 11.59
C THR A 78 -9.03 -23.21 10.26
N ASP A 79 -8.38 -23.54 9.15
CA ASP A 79 -8.94 -23.38 7.79
C ASP A 79 -10.15 -24.30 7.55
N GLU A 80 -10.32 -25.33 8.38
CA GLU A 80 -11.49 -26.24 8.36
C GLU A 80 -12.74 -25.60 9.00
N GLY A 81 -12.57 -24.51 9.74
CA GLY A 81 -13.62 -23.84 10.47
C GLY A 81 -14.55 -23.06 9.54
N GLN A 82 -15.84 -23.38 9.56
CA GLN A 82 -16.81 -22.60 8.81
C GLN A 82 -17.00 -21.24 9.47
N VAL A 83 -16.79 -20.17 8.72
CA VAL A 83 -17.23 -18.84 9.13
C VAL A 83 -18.75 -18.90 9.19
N LEU A 84 -19.32 -18.69 10.38
CA LEU A 84 -20.74 -18.64 10.63
C LEU A 84 -21.13 -17.19 10.78
N GLY A 85 -22.16 -16.82 10.03
CA GLY A 85 -22.79 -15.54 10.15
C GLY A 85 -23.06 -14.87 8.82
N THR A 86 -23.99 -13.93 8.88
CA THR A 86 -24.38 -13.06 7.76
C THR A 86 -24.09 -11.59 8.06
N ASP A 87 -23.55 -11.29 9.24
CA ASP A 87 -23.05 -9.97 9.60
C ASP A 87 -21.96 -9.47 8.62
N ALA A 88 -21.76 -8.15 8.63
CA ALA A 88 -20.85 -7.49 7.70
C ALA A 88 -19.41 -8.03 7.78
N ASN A 89 -18.90 -8.37 8.96
CA ASN A 89 -17.54 -8.87 9.13
C ASN A 89 -17.40 -10.30 8.60
N SER A 90 -18.43 -11.14 8.80
CA SER A 90 -18.47 -12.49 8.20
C SER A 90 -18.45 -12.44 6.67
N VAL A 91 -19.23 -11.53 6.07
CA VAL A 91 -19.23 -11.32 4.60
C VAL A 91 -17.86 -10.80 4.14
N ASP A 92 -17.33 -9.80 4.83
CA ASP A 92 -16.05 -9.17 4.55
C ASP A 92 -14.87 -10.16 4.66
N TYR A 93 -14.91 -11.10 5.60
CA TYR A 93 -13.86 -12.11 5.76
C TYR A 93 -13.89 -13.19 4.67
N ARG A 94 -15.06 -13.48 4.08
CA ARG A 94 -15.17 -14.39 2.91
C ARG A 94 -14.66 -13.76 1.62
N ALA A 95 -14.70 -12.43 1.52
CA ALA A 95 -14.09 -11.66 0.45
C ALA A 95 -12.96 -10.76 1.01
N PRO A 96 -11.85 -11.34 1.50
CA PRO A 96 -10.88 -10.61 2.32
C PRO A 96 -10.10 -9.54 1.56
N VAL A 97 -10.17 -9.50 0.23
CA VAL A 97 -9.64 -8.40 -0.57
C VAL A 97 -10.77 -7.85 -1.43
N THR A 98 -11.19 -6.61 -1.16
CA THR A 98 -12.16 -5.91 -2.01
C THR A 98 -11.61 -4.57 -2.48
N GLY A 99 -12.21 -3.98 -3.50
CA GLY A 99 -11.76 -2.69 -4.00
C GLY A 99 -12.59 -2.16 -5.15
N ASN A 100 -12.26 -0.95 -5.55
CA ASN A 100 -12.83 -0.22 -6.67
C ASN A 100 -11.74 0.65 -7.33
N ALA A 101 -12.14 1.62 -8.15
CA ALA A 101 -11.21 2.51 -8.88
C ALA A 101 -10.45 3.52 -7.99
N THR A 102 -10.72 3.60 -6.70
CA THR A 102 -10.05 4.55 -5.80
C THR A 102 -9.60 3.93 -4.48
N ALA A 103 -10.02 2.70 -4.17
CA ALA A 103 -9.68 2.06 -2.91
C ALA A 103 -9.49 0.54 -3.05
N VAL A 104 -8.59 0.01 -2.24
CA VAL A 104 -8.41 -1.42 -1.98
C VAL A 104 -8.49 -1.63 -0.48
N THR A 105 -9.21 -2.65 -0.05
CA THR A 105 -9.46 -2.96 1.36
C THR A 105 -9.13 -4.42 1.60
N THR A 106 -8.21 -4.68 2.51
CA THR A 106 -7.82 -6.02 2.94
C THR A 106 -8.32 -6.28 4.34
N ARG A 107 -8.77 -7.51 4.59
CA ARG A 107 -9.28 -7.95 5.89
C ARG A 107 -8.60 -9.24 6.30
N SER A 108 -8.23 -9.33 7.56
CA SER A 108 -7.59 -10.51 8.13
C SER A 108 -7.87 -10.56 9.61
N ALA A 109 -7.97 -11.75 10.19
CA ALA A 109 -7.72 -11.86 11.62
C ALA A 109 -6.20 -11.82 11.85
N GLU A 110 -5.79 -11.35 13.02
CA GLU A 110 -4.38 -11.38 13.40
C GLU A 110 -3.89 -12.82 13.58
N ASP A 111 -2.60 -13.01 13.29
CA ASP A 111 -1.90 -14.28 13.54
C ASP A 111 -1.77 -14.55 15.05
N GLN A 112 -1.76 -13.49 15.86
CA GLN A 112 -1.73 -13.60 17.31
C GLN A 112 -3.15 -13.80 17.85
N SER A 113 -3.45 -15.03 18.27
CA SER A 113 -4.68 -15.35 18.99
C SER A 113 -4.43 -15.69 20.45
N TYR A 114 -5.48 -15.50 21.24
CA TYR A 114 -5.48 -15.75 22.67
C TYR A 114 -6.39 -16.91 22.99
N ARG A 115 -5.92 -17.79 23.87
CA ARG A 115 -6.66 -18.97 24.28
C ARG A 115 -7.80 -18.61 25.20
N VAL A 116 -8.95 -19.22 24.94
CA VAL A 116 -10.18 -19.01 25.71
C VAL A 116 -10.41 -20.24 26.61
N SER A 117 -10.68 -20.01 27.90
CA SER A 117 -10.98 -21.07 28.88
C SER A 117 -12.48 -21.36 28.98
N ALA A 118 -13.33 -20.37 28.73
CA ALA A 118 -14.78 -20.50 28.72
C ALA A 118 -15.38 -19.49 27.75
N ALA A 119 -16.45 -19.86 27.06
CA ALA A 119 -17.12 -18.99 26.10
C ALA A 119 -18.64 -19.14 26.16
N THR A 120 -19.33 -18.08 25.78
CA THR A 120 -20.75 -18.07 25.42
C THR A 120 -20.91 -17.26 24.14
N ALA A 121 -22.12 -17.19 23.59
CA ALA A 121 -22.38 -16.25 22.50
C ALA A 121 -22.13 -14.78 22.89
N ASN A 122 -22.16 -14.42 24.18
CA ASN A 122 -22.04 -13.03 24.64
C ASN A 122 -20.64 -12.64 25.12
N SER A 123 -19.77 -13.61 25.39
CA SER A 123 -18.47 -13.33 25.99
C SER A 123 -17.49 -14.48 25.86
N VAL A 124 -16.21 -14.15 25.97
CA VAL A 124 -15.12 -15.12 26.14
C VAL A 124 -14.30 -14.78 27.37
N THR A 125 -13.92 -15.79 28.13
CA THR A 125 -13.00 -15.68 29.26
C THR A 125 -11.65 -16.25 28.84
N LEU A 126 -10.61 -15.42 28.87
CA LEU A 126 -9.27 -15.80 28.43
C LEU A 126 -8.55 -16.59 29.51
N VAL A 127 -7.74 -17.57 29.08
CA VAL A 127 -6.88 -18.33 29.99
C VAL A 127 -5.97 -17.37 30.74
N THR A 128 -5.89 -17.53 32.05
CA THR A 128 -4.99 -16.72 32.89
C THR A 128 -3.54 -17.13 32.66
N VAL A 129 -2.73 -16.17 32.26
CA VAL A 129 -1.28 -16.29 32.08
C VAL A 129 -0.62 -15.15 32.86
N ALA A 130 0.49 -15.43 33.53
CA ALA A 130 1.17 -14.42 34.34
C ALA A 130 1.64 -13.25 33.46
N GLY A 131 1.32 -12.02 33.88
CA GLY A 131 1.71 -10.80 33.16
C GLY A 131 0.85 -10.45 31.94
N PHE A 132 -0.29 -11.11 31.77
CA PHE A 132 -1.25 -10.81 30.71
C PHE A 132 -2.59 -10.39 31.30
N THR A 133 -3.07 -9.22 30.91
CA THR A 133 -4.44 -8.77 31.18
C THR A 133 -5.15 -8.45 29.86
N PRO A 134 -6.38 -8.98 29.61
CA PRO A 134 -7.06 -8.75 28.34
C PRO A 134 -7.29 -7.27 28.01
N SER A 135 -7.36 -6.39 29.00
CA SER A 135 -7.48 -4.93 28.81
C SER A 135 -6.25 -4.27 28.18
N ASP A 136 -5.10 -4.95 28.14
CA ASP A 136 -3.90 -4.45 27.44
C ASP A 136 -3.97 -4.69 25.92
N VAL A 137 -4.93 -5.50 25.49
CA VAL A 137 -5.05 -5.97 24.11
C VAL A 137 -6.39 -5.58 23.52
N PHE A 138 -7.48 -5.86 24.23
CA PHE A 138 -8.83 -5.63 23.75
C PHE A 138 -9.43 -4.40 24.43
N GLU A 139 -10.01 -3.53 23.62
CA GLU A 139 -10.74 -2.34 24.05
C GLU A 139 -12.18 -2.38 23.54
N ALA A 140 -13.04 -1.54 24.09
CA ALA A 140 -14.38 -1.37 23.54
C ALA A 140 -14.30 -0.90 22.07
N ASP A 141 -15.26 -1.34 21.26
CA ASP A 141 -15.34 -1.10 19.81
C ASP A 141 -14.34 -1.87 18.94
N ASP A 142 -13.41 -2.63 19.53
CA ASP A 142 -12.59 -3.58 18.78
C ASP A 142 -13.47 -4.63 18.09
N VAL A 143 -13.17 -4.94 16.83
CA VAL A 143 -13.75 -6.09 16.16
C VAL A 143 -12.83 -7.28 16.33
N VAL A 144 -13.39 -8.41 16.76
CA VAL A 144 -12.66 -9.64 17.04
C VAL A 144 -13.25 -10.80 16.28
N MET A 145 -12.38 -11.71 15.85
CA MET A 145 -12.75 -13.04 15.39
C MET A 145 -12.68 -14.00 16.57
N VAL A 146 -13.73 -14.77 16.77
CA VAL A 146 -13.80 -15.85 17.75
C VAL A 146 -14.04 -17.15 17.00
N CYS A 147 -13.28 -18.18 17.33
CA CYS A 147 -13.40 -19.46 16.65
C CYS A 147 -13.13 -20.64 17.57
N ASN A 148 -13.61 -21.81 17.14
CA ASN A 148 -13.22 -23.11 17.65
C ASN A 148 -12.76 -23.99 16.46
N GLY A 149 -12.56 -25.29 16.70
CA GLY A 149 -12.10 -26.22 15.66
C GLY A 149 -13.07 -26.47 14.49
N ALA A 150 -14.30 -25.95 14.55
CA ALA A 150 -15.32 -26.20 13.54
C ALA A 150 -15.98 -24.91 13.00
N MET A 151 -15.95 -23.83 13.76
CA MET A 151 -16.74 -22.62 13.52
C MET A 151 -15.94 -21.37 13.85
N ALA A 152 -16.18 -20.29 13.11
CA ALA A 152 -15.66 -18.96 13.42
C ALA A 152 -16.74 -17.90 13.22
N GLY A 153 -16.65 -16.78 13.92
CA GLY A 153 -17.53 -15.63 13.71
C GLY A 153 -16.95 -14.39 14.34
N PHE A 154 -17.67 -13.27 14.19
CA PHE A 154 -17.15 -11.95 14.52
C PHE A 154 -18.06 -11.25 15.53
N ALA A 155 -17.43 -10.50 16.43
CA ALA A 155 -18.13 -9.67 17.40
C ALA A 155 -17.40 -8.35 17.60
N THR A 156 -18.15 -7.32 17.99
CA THR A 156 -17.58 -6.09 18.53
C THR A 156 -17.47 -6.23 20.04
N VAL A 157 -16.30 -5.90 20.59
CA VAL A 157 -16.07 -5.85 22.03
C VAL A 157 -16.89 -4.69 22.62
N GLY A 158 -17.74 -4.99 23.59
CA GLY A 158 -18.50 -3.98 24.33
C GLY A 158 -17.77 -3.52 25.59
N SER A 159 -17.12 -4.46 26.31
CA SER A 159 -16.30 -4.13 27.48
C SER A 159 -15.35 -5.27 27.82
N VAL A 160 -14.31 -4.96 28.58
CA VAL A 160 -13.39 -5.94 29.17
C VAL A 160 -13.46 -5.84 30.68
N SER A 161 -13.69 -6.98 31.36
CA SER A 161 -13.77 -7.06 32.82
C SER A 161 -13.01 -8.27 33.33
N GLY A 162 -11.88 -8.03 34.02
CA GLY A 162 -10.96 -9.08 34.42
C GLY A 162 -10.46 -9.88 33.22
N GLN A 163 -10.65 -11.19 33.24
CA GLN A 163 -10.28 -12.08 32.13
C GLN A 163 -11.33 -12.16 31.02
N THR A 164 -12.47 -11.49 31.18
CA THR A 164 -13.62 -11.65 30.30
C THR A 164 -13.75 -10.49 29.34
N VAL A 165 -13.78 -10.81 28.05
CA VAL A 165 -14.16 -9.91 26.97
C VAL A 165 -15.64 -10.10 26.71
N ASN A 166 -16.44 -9.05 26.95
CA ASN A 166 -17.88 -9.05 26.72
C ASN A 166 -18.17 -8.43 25.36
N PHE A 167 -19.03 -9.07 24.58
CA PHE A 167 -19.43 -8.59 23.26
C PHE A 167 -20.61 -7.62 23.38
N ALA A 168 -20.61 -6.58 22.53
CA ALA A 168 -21.71 -5.62 22.44
C ALA A 168 -22.99 -6.27 21.90
N THR A 169 -22.82 -7.23 20.98
CA THR A 169 -23.88 -8.08 20.43
C THR A 169 -23.46 -9.54 20.52
N PRO A 170 -24.40 -10.48 20.75
CA PRO A 170 -24.08 -11.89 20.74
C PRO A 170 -23.52 -12.33 19.38
N LEU A 171 -22.56 -13.27 19.41
CA LEU A 171 -22.14 -14.05 18.25
C LEU A 171 -23.33 -14.82 17.67
N GLU A 172 -23.32 -15.03 16.35
CA GLU A 172 -24.36 -15.83 15.66
C GLU A 172 -24.30 -17.34 16.01
N PHE A 173 -23.26 -17.77 16.74
CA PHE A 173 -23.10 -19.12 17.26
C PHE A 173 -22.55 -19.08 18.68
N ASN A 174 -22.69 -20.18 19.42
CA ASN A 174 -22.05 -20.34 20.73
C ASN A 174 -20.67 -21.01 20.55
N PRO A 175 -19.54 -20.35 20.84
CA PRO A 175 -18.22 -20.94 20.66
C PRO A 175 -17.95 -22.17 21.53
N ALA A 176 -18.70 -22.32 22.64
CA ALA A 176 -18.63 -23.49 23.51
C ALA A 176 -19.33 -24.74 22.93
N ASP A 177 -20.10 -24.59 21.83
CA ASP A 177 -20.70 -25.72 21.13
C ASP A 177 -19.60 -26.43 20.32
N THR A 178 -18.84 -27.27 21.00
CA THR A 178 -17.70 -27.99 20.42
C THR A 178 -18.05 -29.41 20.01
N GLU A 179 -19.29 -29.68 19.55
CA GLU A 179 -19.70 -31.03 19.12
C GLU A 179 -18.72 -31.64 18.08
N ARG A 180 -18.01 -30.79 17.34
CA ARG A 180 -16.97 -31.16 16.37
C ARG A 180 -15.56 -30.64 16.71
N ALA A 181 -15.32 -30.16 17.93
CA ALA A 181 -14.06 -29.54 18.33
C ALA A 181 -13.67 -29.87 19.78
N ALA A 182 -12.40 -29.68 20.14
CA ALA A 182 -11.98 -29.78 21.54
C ALA A 182 -12.30 -28.47 22.28
N PRO A 183 -12.80 -28.48 23.53
CA PRO A 183 -13.06 -27.25 24.29
C PRO A 183 -11.85 -26.31 24.40
N GLY A 184 -10.62 -26.86 24.36
CA GLY A 184 -9.39 -26.09 24.38
C GLY A 184 -8.97 -25.46 23.04
N SER A 185 -9.74 -25.64 21.97
CA SER A 185 -9.47 -25.06 20.64
C SER A 185 -10.06 -23.65 20.47
N ILE A 186 -10.78 -23.14 21.47
CA ILE A 186 -11.42 -21.83 21.35
C ILE A 186 -10.35 -20.75 21.44
N SER A 187 -10.37 -19.83 20.48
CA SER A 187 -9.47 -18.67 20.47
C SER A 187 -10.19 -17.40 20.02
N ILE A 188 -9.58 -16.28 20.40
CA ILE A 188 -10.00 -14.93 20.02
C ILE A 188 -8.80 -14.17 19.44
N ALA A 189 -8.99 -13.43 18.36
CA ALA A 189 -7.99 -12.58 17.75
C ALA A 189 -8.64 -11.27 17.24
N HIS A 190 -7.89 -10.18 17.12
CA HIS A 190 -8.41 -8.98 16.46
C HIS A 190 -8.72 -9.26 15.00
N PHE A 191 -9.81 -8.66 14.52
CA PHE A 191 -10.12 -8.58 13.12
C PHE A 191 -9.67 -7.22 12.58
N ARG A 192 -8.72 -7.25 11.65
CA ARG A 192 -8.09 -6.06 11.10
C ARG A 192 -8.66 -5.75 9.72
N ASN A 193 -8.83 -4.46 9.48
CA ASN A 193 -9.21 -3.91 8.18
C ASN A 193 -8.16 -2.87 7.77
N THR A 194 -7.52 -3.07 6.63
CA THR A 194 -6.58 -2.09 6.06
C THR A 194 -7.11 -1.56 4.74
N ARG A 195 -7.39 -0.27 4.69
CA ARG A 195 -7.92 0.43 3.53
C ARG A 195 -6.86 1.34 2.91
N TRP A 196 -6.44 0.98 1.71
CA TRP A 196 -5.64 1.81 0.83
C TRP A 196 -6.57 2.63 -0.06
N GLN A 197 -6.33 3.92 -0.21
CA GLN A 197 -7.16 4.78 -1.06
C GLN A 197 -6.41 5.96 -1.64
N VAL A 198 -6.88 6.43 -2.79
CA VAL A 198 -6.41 7.68 -3.39
C VAL A 198 -7.16 8.84 -2.75
N ALA A 199 -6.42 9.77 -2.16
CA ALA A 199 -6.93 11.00 -1.56
C ALA A 199 -6.23 12.20 -2.21
N GLY A 200 -6.91 12.85 -3.16
CA GLY A 200 -6.30 13.90 -3.98
C GLY A 200 -5.24 13.33 -4.92
N ASP A 201 -3.99 13.75 -4.78
CA ASP A 201 -2.84 13.23 -5.52
C ASP A 201 -2.02 12.22 -4.72
N ALA A 202 -2.49 11.82 -3.53
CA ALA A 202 -1.76 10.94 -2.64
C ALA A 202 -2.42 9.56 -2.52
N LEU A 203 -1.61 8.53 -2.35
CA LEU A 203 -2.05 7.25 -1.82
C LEU A 203 -1.93 7.29 -0.30
N VAL A 204 -3.04 7.01 0.37
CA VAL A 204 -3.11 6.94 1.83
C VAL A 204 -3.55 5.55 2.28
N VAL A 205 -3.19 5.19 3.50
CA VAL A 205 -3.63 3.97 4.17
C VAL A 205 -4.35 4.33 5.48
N SER A 206 -5.46 3.67 5.75
CA SER A 206 -6.18 3.71 7.03
C SER A 206 -6.28 2.29 7.57
N ARG A 207 -6.05 2.13 8.87
CA ARG A 207 -6.14 0.85 9.57
C ARG A 207 -7.25 0.90 10.58
N ASN A 208 -8.16 -0.08 10.52
CA ASN A 208 -9.31 -0.25 11.39
C ASN A 208 -10.19 1.01 11.49
N GLY A 209 -10.36 1.73 10.37
CA GLY A 209 -11.13 2.98 10.34
C GLY A 209 -10.43 4.19 10.98
N GLY A 210 -9.16 4.06 11.37
CA GLY A 210 -8.34 5.16 11.88
C GLY A 210 -8.00 6.22 10.84
N ALA A 211 -7.20 7.20 11.26
CA ALA A 211 -6.79 8.31 10.41
C ALA A 211 -6.02 7.85 9.15
N ASN A 212 -6.13 8.63 8.08
CA ASN A 212 -5.39 8.39 6.84
C ASN A 212 -3.91 8.77 7.02
N GLU A 213 -3.02 7.83 6.76
CA GLU A 213 -1.57 8.03 6.70
C GLU A 213 -1.11 8.06 5.25
N GLN A 214 -0.38 9.10 4.86
CA GLN A 214 0.14 9.23 3.50
C GLN A 214 1.33 8.30 3.26
N VAL A 215 1.28 7.54 2.17
CA VAL A 215 2.34 6.58 1.79
C VAL A 215 3.08 7.03 0.54
N ALA A 216 2.37 7.53 -0.48
CA ALA A 216 2.98 7.98 -1.72
C ALA A 216 2.27 9.20 -2.30
N THR A 217 3.00 10.03 -3.04
CA THR A 217 2.49 11.18 -3.80
C THR A 217 2.42 10.86 -5.30
N GLY A 218 1.59 11.59 -6.02
CA GLY A 218 1.41 11.46 -7.47
C GLY A 218 0.51 10.30 -7.89
N VAL A 219 -0.09 9.54 -6.96
CA VAL A 219 -0.98 8.42 -7.33
C VAL A 219 -2.36 8.99 -7.67
N GLN A 220 -2.81 8.78 -8.91
CA GLN A 220 -4.04 9.36 -9.46
C GLN A 220 -5.21 8.38 -9.46
N ASN A 221 -4.94 7.09 -9.55
CA ASN A 221 -5.95 6.05 -9.66
C ASN A 221 -5.39 4.74 -9.08
N LEU A 222 -6.29 3.94 -8.51
CA LEU A 222 -6.04 2.63 -7.95
C LEU A 222 -7.05 1.65 -8.56
N ALA A 223 -6.59 0.66 -9.32
CA ALA A 223 -7.46 -0.37 -9.85
C ALA A 223 -7.11 -1.74 -9.24
N LEU A 224 -8.16 -2.48 -8.88
CA LEU A 224 -8.07 -3.86 -8.40
C LEU A 224 -8.79 -4.78 -9.37
N SER A 225 -8.15 -5.91 -9.66
CA SER A 225 -8.73 -6.98 -10.46
C SER A 225 -8.27 -8.32 -9.92
N TYR A 226 -9.01 -9.38 -10.20
CA TYR A 226 -8.84 -10.69 -9.59
C TYR A 226 -8.66 -11.73 -10.67
N HIS A 227 -7.73 -12.65 -10.44
CA HIS A 227 -7.65 -13.89 -11.16
C HIS A 227 -8.51 -14.93 -10.45
N GLN A 228 -9.17 -15.77 -11.22
CA GLN A 228 -9.87 -16.91 -10.69
C GLN A 228 -9.35 -18.18 -11.36
N PHE A 229 -8.87 -19.14 -10.58
CA PHE A 229 -8.44 -20.43 -11.11
C PHE A 229 -9.63 -21.31 -11.57
N SER A 230 -10.84 -21.01 -11.09
CA SER A 230 -12.09 -21.69 -11.46
C SER A 230 -13.30 -20.74 -11.34
N GLY A 231 -14.50 -21.19 -11.72
CA GLY A 231 -15.73 -20.38 -11.61
C GLY A 231 -15.77 -19.11 -12.48
N GLY A 232 -14.86 -19.01 -13.46
CA GLY A 232 -14.67 -17.86 -14.35
C GLY A 232 -13.72 -18.21 -15.50
N ASN A 233 -13.16 -17.19 -16.16
CA ASN A 233 -12.15 -17.39 -17.20
C ASN A 233 -10.74 -17.40 -16.56
N PRO A 234 -10.04 -18.54 -16.50
CA PRO A 234 -8.71 -18.66 -15.88
C PRO A 234 -7.60 -17.98 -16.70
N ASN A 235 -7.90 -17.38 -17.85
CA ASN A 235 -6.94 -16.62 -18.64
C ASN A 235 -7.16 -15.09 -18.53
N ALA A 236 -8.04 -14.64 -17.64
CA ALA A 236 -8.40 -13.24 -17.52
C ALA A 236 -8.44 -12.77 -16.06
N TYR A 237 -8.17 -11.48 -15.88
CA TYR A 237 -8.44 -10.78 -14.64
C TYR A 237 -9.78 -10.07 -14.75
N VAL A 238 -10.62 -10.17 -13.72
CA VAL A 238 -11.95 -9.56 -13.65
C VAL A 238 -12.01 -8.51 -12.55
N ALA A 239 -12.84 -7.48 -12.71
CA ALA A 239 -13.00 -6.44 -11.68
C ALA A 239 -13.88 -6.89 -10.51
N ALA A 240 -14.78 -7.86 -10.75
CA ALA A 240 -15.69 -8.39 -9.75
C ALA A 240 -15.80 -9.92 -9.94
N PRO A 241 -15.18 -10.72 -9.07
CA PRO A 241 -15.28 -12.17 -9.16
C PRO A 241 -16.69 -12.63 -8.77
N THR A 242 -17.15 -13.72 -9.38
CA THR A 242 -18.48 -14.31 -9.09
C THR A 242 -18.50 -15.04 -7.75
N ASP A 243 -17.39 -15.67 -7.39
CA ASP A 243 -17.17 -16.34 -6.11
C ASP A 243 -15.72 -16.16 -5.68
N PHE A 244 -15.51 -15.60 -4.48
CA PHE A 244 -14.18 -15.33 -3.96
C PHE A 244 -13.43 -16.61 -3.55
N ASN A 245 -14.12 -17.73 -3.35
CA ASN A 245 -13.47 -19.01 -3.06
C ASN A 245 -12.51 -19.44 -4.19
N TYR A 246 -12.82 -19.05 -5.43
CA TYR A 246 -11.98 -19.35 -6.59
C TYR A 246 -10.90 -18.30 -6.89
N VAL A 247 -10.76 -17.26 -6.06
CA VAL A 247 -9.73 -16.23 -6.24
C VAL A 247 -8.41 -16.71 -5.64
N ASP A 248 -7.38 -16.75 -6.48
CA ASP A 248 -6.00 -17.13 -6.12
C ASP A 248 -4.99 -16.00 -6.31
N ALA A 249 -5.36 -14.93 -7.03
CA ALA A 249 -4.51 -13.75 -7.14
C ALA A 249 -5.31 -12.44 -7.32
N ALA A 250 -4.73 -11.36 -6.82
CA ALA A 250 -5.20 -10.00 -7.02
C ALA A 250 -4.13 -9.19 -7.75
N ARG A 251 -4.53 -8.43 -8.76
CA ARG A 251 -3.69 -7.46 -9.46
C ARG A 251 -4.10 -6.06 -9.07
N VAL A 252 -3.11 -5.32 -8.58
CA VAL A 252 -3.22 -3.91 -8.25
C VAL A 252 -2.51 -3.09 -9.31
N ALA A 253 -3.18 -2.10 -9.87
CA ALA A 253 -2.59 -1.14 -10.80
C ALA A 253 -2.71 0.29 -10.27
N PHE A 254 -1.62 1.04 -10.37
CA PHE A 254 -1.58 2.46 -10.04
C PHE A 254 -1.34 3.24 -11.31
N GLN A 255 -2.03 4.36 -11.44
CA GLN A 255 -1.59 5.42 -12.32
C GLN A 255 -0.86 6.46 -11.49
N VAL A 256 0.36 6.76 -11.89
CA VAL A 256 1.23 7.67 -11.18
C VAL A 256 1.59 8.84 -12.09
N ARG A 257 1.43 10.06 -11.61
CA ARG A 257 1.70 11.31 -12.31
C ARG A 257 2.80 12.08 -11.60
N ALA A 258 3.82 12.45 -12.34
CA ALA A 258 4.82 13.41 -11.91
C ALA A 258 4.63 14.72 -12.67
N GLU A 259 4.58 15.84 -11.94
CA GLU A 259 4.60 17.17 -12.53
C GLU A 259 6.03 17.51 -12.97
N THR A 260 6.17 18.01 -14.18
CA THR A 260 7.44 18.57 -14.68
C THR A 260 7.33 20.09 -14.66
N LEU A 261 8.48 20.77 -14.49
CA LEU A 261 8.49 22.23 -14.31
C LEU A 261 7.74 22.96 -15.44
N GLN A 262 7.04 24.01 -15.04
CA GLN A 262 6.27 24.93 -15.87
C GLN A 262 7.09 25.48 -17.04
N GLU A 263 6.55 25.43 -18.26
CA GLU A 263 7.04 26.25 -19.35
C GLU A 263 6.76 27.73 -19.05
N VAL A 264 7.64 28.63 -19.51
CA VAL A 264 7.39 30.08 -19.48
C VAL A 264 6.21 30.36 -20.42
N GLY A 265 5.00 30.39 -19.85
CA GLY A 265 3.74 30.39 -20.63
C GLY A 265 2.53 29.75 -19.92
N GLY A 266 2.73 29.06 -18.79
CA GLY A 266 1.64 28.65 -17.89
C GLY A 266 1.16 27.20 -18.00
N SER A 267 1.65 26.42 -18.96
CA SER A 267 1.36 24.99 -19.06
C SER A 267 2.34 24.16 -18.23
N SER A 268 1.83 23.43 -17.23
CA SER A 268 2.58 22.36 -16.56
C SER A 268 2.53 21.09 -17.42
N ASN A 269 3.70 20.60 -17.85
CA ASN A 269 3.78 19.30 -18.50
C ASN A 269 3.75 18.22 -17.41
N SER A 270 2.98 17.15 -17.60
CA SER A 270 2.95 16.03 -16.67
C SER A 270 3.29 14.73 -17.37
N ILE A 271 4.00 13.86 -16.67
CA ILE A 271 4.32 12.51 -17.16
C ILE A 271 3.49 11.54 -16.33
N THR A 272 2.69 10.74 -17.02
CA THR A 272 1.89 9.69 -16.40
C THR A 272 2.46 8.31 -16.73
N ARG A 273 2.58 7.45 -15.71
CA ARG A 273 3.03 6.06 -15.82
C ARG A 273 2.00 5.16 -15.18
N ASN A 274 1.68 4.06 -15.85
CA ASN A 274 0.92 2.99 -15.23
C ASN A 274 1.91 1.95 -14.69
N ALA A 275 1.71 1.55 -13.45
CA ALA A 275 2.39 0.43 -12.85
C ALA A 275 1.35 -0.61 -12.44
N GLN A 276 1.78 -1.87 -12.37
CA GLN A 276 0.93 -2.95 -11.90
C GLN A 276 1.76 -4.01 -11.19
N THR A 277 1.17 -4.62 -10.16
CA THR A 277 1.71 -5.80 -9.49
C THR A 277 0.62 -6.84 -9.33
N THR A 278 1.00 -8.11 -9.40
CA THR A 278 0.12 -9.24 -9.11
C THR A 278 0.60 -9.90 -7.84
N VAL A 279 -0.34 -10.20 -6.95
CA VAL A 279 -0.10 -10.76 -5.63
C VAL A 279 -0.99 -11.98 -5.47
N GLY A 280 -0.41 -13.11 -5.04
CA GLY A 280 -1.19 -14.29 -4.68
C GLY A 280 -2.05 -14.01 -3.46
N VAL A 281 -3.28 -14.52 -3.47
CA VAL A 281 -4.24 -14.46 -2.37
C VAL A 281 -4.47 -15.89 -1.90
N ARG A 282 -4.57 -16.11 -0.58
CA ARG A 282 -4.95 -17.43 -0.07
C ARG A 282 -6.39 -17.73 -0.47
N SER A 283 -6.55 -18.73 -1.33
CA SER A 283 -7.87 -19.34 -1.57
C SER A 283 -8.30 -20.09 -0.32
N ARG A 284 -9.59 -20.00 0.03
CA ARG A 284 -10.19 -20.66 1.20
C ARG A 284 -10.98 -21.92 0.85
N ILE A 285 -10.68 -22.58 -0.27
CA ILE A 285 -11.29 -23.88 -0.53
C ILE A 285 -10.76 -24.86 0.54
N PRO A 286 -11.65 -25.58 1.27
CA PRO A 286 -11.24 -26.66 2.16
C PRO A 286 -10.61 -27.84 1.39
#